data_AF-A0A6G1G4T3-F1
#
_entry.id   AF-A0A6G1G4T3-F1
#
_cell.length_a   1.000
_cell.length_b   1.000
_cell.length_c   1.000
_cell.angle_alpha   90.00
_cell.angle_beta   90.00
_cell.angle_gamma   90.00
#
_symmetry.space_group_name_H-M   'P 1'
#
loop_
_entity.id
_entity.type
_entity.pdbx_description
1 polymer ?
#
loop_
_entity_poly.entity_id
_entity_poly.type
_entity_poly.pdbx_seq_one_letter_code
_entity_poly.pdbx_strand_id
1 'polypeptide(L)'
;RYDDLALRSAVNGMADFHWCLNTKCDSGQIVCSGATGFFQCLACGHKQCLRHNTEWHEHESCTQYDYRTKGLMGIMGKDDEERSEKWKRSVTRRCPKCAAPIEKSAGCNHMYCESPYFVASGVLRSRPTN
;
A
#
# COMPACT_ATOMS: atom_id res chain seq x y z
N ARG A 1 -6.09 -21.56 17.15
CA ARG A 1 -6.31 -20.96 15.80
C ARG A 1 -7.63 -20.19 15.70
N TYR A 2 -8.78 -20.78 16.06
CA TYR A 2 -10.03 -19.98 16.20
C TYR A 2 -9.97 -19.07 17.43
N ASP A 3 -9.39 -19.56 18.52
CA ASP A 3 -9.29 -18.81 19.78
C ASP A 3 -8.46 -17.53 19.64
N ASP A 4 -7.36 -17.58 18.89
CA ASP A 4 -6.49 -16.41 18.65
C ASP A 4 -7.20 -15.31 17.86
N LEU A 5 -8.03 -15.69 16.88
CA LEU A 5 -8.79 -14.75 16.07
C LEU A 5 -9.93 -14.12 16.89
N ALA A 6 -10.62 -14.93 17.69
CA ALA A 6 -11.66 -14.46 18.60
C ALA A 6 -11.09 -13.50 19.66
N LEU A 7 -9.93 -13.83 20.23
CA LEU A 7 -9.21 -12.98 21.17
C LEU A 7 -8.80 -11.66 20.51
N ARG A 8 -8.15 -11.71 19.34
CA ARG A 8 -7.75 -10.50 18.59
C ARG A 8 -8.96 -9.64 18.26
N SER A 9 -10.10 -10.24 17.90
CA SER A 9 -11.33 -9.50 17.61
C SER A 9 -11.90 -8.79 18.83
N ALA A 10 -11.91 -9.44 20.01
CA ALA A 10 -12.42 -8.84 21.24
C ALA A 10 -11.49 -7.72 21.74
N VAL A 11 -10.19 -7.95 21.66
CA VAL A 11 -9.15 -7.08 22.21
C VAL A 11 -8.93 -5.83 21.34
N ASN A 12 -9.06 -5.95 20.01
CA ASN A 12 -9.00 -4.79 19.11
C ASN A 12 -10.14 -3.77 19.34
N GLY A 13 -11.22 -4.16 20.03
CA GLY A 13 -12.30 -3.24 20.41
C GLY A 13 -11.96 -2.33 21.60
N MET A 14 -10.88 -2.62 22.32
CA MET A 14 -10.45 -1.84 23.48
C MET A 14 -9.49 -0.73 23.03
N ALA A 15 -9.88 0.53 23.23
CA ALA A 15 -9.08 1.69 22.80
C ALA A 15 -7.69 1.76 23.48
N ASP A 16 -7.56 1.21 24.68
CA ASP A 16 -6.32 1.21 25.45
C ASP A 16 -5.41 0.02 25.12
N PHE A 17 -5.87 -0.96 24.33
CA PHE A 17 -5.06 -2.12 24.00
C PHE A 17 -4.23 -1.90 22.74
N HIS A 18 -2.95 -2.25 22.81
CA HIS A 18 -2.03 -2.16 21.68
C HIS A 18 -1.20 -3.44 21.51
N TRP A 19 -1.06 -3.89 20.26
CA TRP A 19 -0.18 -5.00 19.87
C TRP A 19 1.25 -4.50 19.65
N CYS A 20 2.24 -5.34 19.95
CA CYS A 20 3.63 -5.07 19.58
C CYS A 20 3.81 -5.16 18.06
N LEU A 21 4.54 -4.21 17.47
CA LEU A 21 4.83 -4.19 16.03
C LEU A 21 6.04 -5.04 15.62
N ASN A 22 6.78 -5.57 16.59
CA ASN A 22 7.93 -6.41 16.30
C ASN A 22 7.46 -7.73 15.68
N THR A 23 7.93 -8.04 14.48
CA THR A 23 7.58 -9.27 13.75
C THR A 23 7.97 -10.56 14.48
N LYS A 24 8.85 -10.47 15.47
CA LYS A 24 9.27 -11.58 16.34
C LYS A 24 8.48 -11.65 17.66
N CYS A 25 7.51 -10.76 17.87
CA CYS A 25 6.76 -10.65 19.11
C CYS A 25 5.25 -10.50 18.84
N ASP A 26 4.46 -11.46 19.30
CA ASP A 26 2.99 -11.43 19.23
C ASP A 26 2.35 -10.95 20.55
N SER A 27 3.12 -10.32 21.44
CA SER A 27 2.59 -9.80 22.71
C SER A 27 1.84 -8.49 22.50
N GLY A 28 0.77 -8.29 23.28
CA GLY A 28 0.07 -7.02 23.36
C GLY A 28 -0.25 -6.66 24.81
N GLN A 29 -0.45 -5.38 25.06
CA GLN A 29 -0.64 -4.84 26.41
C GLN A 29 -1.58 -3.65 26.39
N ILE A 30 -2.24 -3.44 27.51
CA ILE A 30 -3.10 -2.29 27.75
C ILE A 30 -2.21 -1.14 28.20
N VAL A 31 -2.17 -0.06 27.44
CA VAL A 31 -1.52 1.19 27.82
C VAL A 31 -2.58 2.10 28.40
N CYS A 32 -2.57 2.25 29.72
CA CYS A 32 -3.48 3.19 30.37
C CYS A 32 -3.19 4.61 29.86
N SER A 33 -4.24 5.34 29.48
CA SER A 33 -4.26 6.70 28.91
C SER A 33 -3.47 7.80 29.66
N GLY A 34 -2.82 7.49 30.79
CA GLY A 34 -1.92 8.39 31.52
C GLY A 34 -0.42 8.14 31.32
N ALA A 35 -0.03 7.05 30.65
CA ALA A 35 1.37 6.75 30.40
C ALA A 35 1.84 7.52 29.16
N THR A 36 2.94 8.26 29.33
CA THR A 36 3.85 8.78 28.29
C THR A 36 3.54 8.22 26.91
N GLY A 37 3.13 9.04 25.94
CA GLY A 37 2.51 8.65 24.65
C GLY A 37 3.29 7.76 23.67
N PHE A 38 4.07 6.81 24.19
CA PHE A 38 4.75 5.71 23.55
C PHE A 38 4.36 4.40 24.22
N PHE A 39 4.36 3.33 23.43
CA PHE A 39 4.21 1.97 23.91
C PHE A 39 5.58 1.34 24.06
N GLN A 40 5.80 0.64 25.17
CA GLN A 40 6.99 -0.20 25.36
C GLN A 40 6.54 -1.62 25.67
N CYS A 41 6.86 -2.55 24.78
CA CYS A 41 6.51 -3.95 24.95
C CYS A 41 7.20 -4.56 26.18
N LEU A 42 6.44 -5.14 27.10
CA LEU A 42 7.00 -5.83 28.27
C LEU A 42 7.74 -7.13 27.93
N ALA A 43 7.37 -7.79 26.81
CA ALA A 43 7.96 -9.06 26.42
C ALA A 43 9.32 -8.91 25.70
N CYS A 44 9.45 -7.90 24.84
CA CYS A 44 10.64 -7.72 24.00
C CYS A 44 11.34 -6.36 24.14
N GLY A 45 10.77 -5.44 24.92
CA GLY A 45 11.32 -4.09 25.14
C GLY A 45 11.15 -3.13 23.96
N HIS A 46 10.50 -3.54 22.86
CA HIS A 46 10.31 -2.70 21.68
C HIS A 46 9.47 -1.46 22.00
N LYS A 47 10.00 -0.29 21.66
CA LYS A 47 9.30 0.99 21.81
C LYS A 47 8.68 1.40 20.49
N GLN A 48 7.39 1.73 20.51
CA GLN A 48 6.65 2.18 19.33
C GLN A 48 5.80 3.41 19.63
N CYS A 49 5.58 4.24 18.61
CA CYS A 49 4.69 5.39 18.68
C CYS A 49 3.23 4.95 18.54
N LEU A 50 2.39 5.28 19.52
CA LEU A 50 0.96 4.96 19.50
C LEU A 50 0.18 5.77 18.46
N ARG A 51 0.69 6.94 18.05
CA ARG A 51 0.04 7.77 17.04
C ARG A 51 0.33 7.31 15.62
N HIS A 52 1.59 6.99 15.32
CA HIS A 52 2.02 6.64 13.96
C HIS A 52 2.08 5.14 13.71
N ASN A 53 2.02 4.33 14.77
CA ASN A 53 2.19 2.88 14.69
C ASN A 53 3.52 2.50 14.00
N THR A 54 4.59 3.19 14.39
CA THR A 54 5.97 2.99 13.89
C THR A 54 6.93 2.87 15.07
N GLU A 55 8.22 2.63 14.78
CA GLU A 55 9.28 2.72 15.79
C GLU A 55 9.21 4.06 16.55
N TRP A 56 9.49 4.00 17.86
CA TRP A 56 9.44 5.16 18.72
C TRP A 56 10.53 6.17 18.36
N HIS A 57 10.11 7.42 18.25
CA HIS A 57 10.97 8.51 17.82
C HIS A 57 11.29 9.41 19.02
N GLU A 58 12.27 9.01 19.83
CA GLU A 58 12.62 9.63 21.13
C GLU A 58 12.95 11.13 21.07
N HIS A 59 13.50 11.60 19.94
CA HIS A 59 14.03 12.94 19.78
C HIS A 59 13.15 13.87 18.93
N GLU A 60 12.03 13.38 18.41
CA GLU A 60 11.10 14.18 17.62
C GLU A 60 9.68 14.03 18.17
N SER A 61 8.95 15.15 18.23
CA SER A 61 7.53 15.10 18.55
C SER A 61 6.77 14.45 17.39
N CYS A 62 5.56 13.96 17.67
CA CYS A 62 4.75 13.39 16.60
C CYS A 62 4.51 14.38 15.43
N THR A 63 4.39 15.67 15.73
CA THR A 63 4.19 16.69 14.69
C THR A 63 5.44 16.92 13.84
N GLN A 64 6.63 16.82 14.43
CA GLN A 64 7.90 16.89 13.69
C GLN A 64 8.09 15.66 12.78
N TYR A 65 7.76 14.47 13.29
CA TYR A 65 7.77 13.23 12.50
C TYR A 65 6.82 13.32 11.30
N ASP A 66 5.60 13.82 11.52
CA ASP A 66 4.60 14.07 10.49
C ASP A 66 5.14 15.02 9.42
N TYR A 67 5.75 16.14 9.81
CA TYR A 67 6.31 17.11 8.86
C TYR A 67 7.45 16.51 8.03
N ARG A 68 8.35 15.75 8.64
CA ARG A 68 9.44 15.05 7.93
C ARG A 68 8.90 14.03 6.94
N THR A 69 7.93 13.23 7.34
CA THR A 69 7.42 12.11 6.54
C THR A 69 6.44 12.58 5.46
N LYS A 70 5.46 13.41 5.82
CA LYS A 70 4.48 13.99 4.88
C LYS A 70 5.07 15.12 4.05
N GLY A 71 6.07 15.84 4.54
CA GLY A 71 6.81 16.82 3.72
C GLY A 71 7.61 16.15 2.61
N LEU A 72 8.16 14.95 2.85
CA LEU A 72 8.78 14.15 1.79
C LEU A 72 7.76 13.43 0.89
N MET A 73 6.71 12.81 1.45
CA MET A 73 5.73 12.04 0.64
C MET A 73 4.65 12.90 -0.02
N GLY A 74 4.31 14.05 0.55
CA GLY A 74 3.23 14.93 0.08
C GLY A 74 3.60 15.77 -1.14
N ILE A 75 4.89 15.94 -1.44
CA ILE A 75 5.37 16.69 -2.60
C ILE A 75 5.41 15.81 -3.88
N MET A 76 5.58 14.49 -3.75
CA MET A 76 5.71 13.59 -4.92
C MET A 76 4.52 12.66 -5.17
N GLY A 77 3.64 12.39 -4.20
CA GLY A 77 2.68 11.28 -4.33
C GLY A 77 1.39 11.60 -5.09
N LYS A 78 0.77 12.76 -4.85
CA LYS A 78 -0.61 13.00 -5.31
C LYS A 78 -0.72 13.67 -6.69
N ASP A 79 0.15 14.64 -6.97
CA ASP A 79 0.15 15.34 -8.26
C ASP A 79 0.63 14.43 -9.39
N ASP A 80 1.65 13.60 -9.13
CA ASP A 80 2.25 12.73 -10.14
C ASP A 80 1.32 11.59 -10.56
N GLU A 81 0.55 11.03 -9.63
CA GLU A 81 -0.37 9.92 -9.92
C GLU A 81 -1.60 10.42 -10.71
N GLU A 82 -2.17 11.57 -10.33
CA GLU A 82 -3.27 12.19 -11.09
C GLU A 82 -2.81 12.67 -12.48
N ARG A 83 -1.61 13.24 -12.57
CA ARG A 83 -1.03 13.66 -13.85
C ARG A 83 -0.71 12.47 -14.75
N SER A 84 -0.20 11.38 -14.19
CA SER A 84 0.06 10.12 -14.91
C SER A 84 -1.24 9.49 -15.42
N GLU A 85 -2.30 9.44 -14.60
CA GLU A 85 -3.60 8.92 -15.03
C GLU A 85 -4.25 9.78 -16.12
N LYS A 86 -4.20 11.11 -15.99
CA LYS A 86 -4.73 12.02 -17.04
C LYS A 86 -3.95 11.88 -18.35
N TRP A 87 -2.63 11.78 -18.28
CA TRP A 87 -1.77 11.55 -19.44
C TRP A 87 -2.04 10.19 -20.10
N LYS A 88 -2.11 9.11 -19.31
CA LYS A 88 -2.44 7.77 -19.81
C LYS A 88 -3.80 7.76 -20.52
N ARG A 89 -4.79 8.49 -20.00
CA ARG A 89 -6.13 8.60 -20.63
C ARG A 89 -6.16 9.42 -21.92
N SER A 90 -5.28 10.41 -22.09
CA SER A 90 -5.25 11.22 -23.32
C SER A 90 -4.47 10.54 -24.44
N VAL A 91 -3.43 9.75 -24.10
CA VAL A 91 -2.56 9.08 -25.07
C VAL A 91 -3.10 7.69 -25.48
N THR A 92 -3.83 7.01 -24.60
CA THR A 92 -4.41 5.68 -24.91
C THR A 92 -5.83 5.76 -25.48
N ARG A 93 -6.16 4.84 -26.38
CA ARG A 93 -7.52 4.60 -26.86
C ARG A 93 -7.94 3.18 -26.54
N ARG A 94 -9.24 2.93 -26.30
CA ARG A 94 -9.73 1.57 -26.06
C ARG A 94 -9.83 0.77 -27.36
N CYS A 95 -9.45 -0.50 -27.30
CA CYS A 95 -9.69 -1.46 -28.37
C CYS A 95 -11.20 -1.67 -28.55
N PRO A 96 -11.75 -1.60 -29.77
CA PRO A 96 -13.17 -1.89 -30.00
C PRO A 96 -13.57 -3.35 -29.74
N LYS A 97 -12.61 -4.29 -29.72
CA LYS A 97 -12.88 -5.73 -29.59
C LYS A 97 -12.76 -6.27 -28.17
N CYS A 98 -11.79 -5.77 -27.40
CA CYS A 98 -11.51 -6.25 -26.03
C CYS A 98 -11.48 -5.13 -24.97
N ALA A 99 -11.77 -3.88 -25.36
CA ALA A 99 -11.76 -2.69 -24.49
C ALA A 99 -10.42 -2.34 -23.80
N ALA A 100 -9.34 -3.09 -24.07
CA ALA A 100 -8.01 -2.82 -23.52
C ALA A 100 -7.47 -1.44 -23.97
N PRO A 101 -6.78 -0.68 -23.11
CA PRO A 101 -6.15 0.58 -23.47
C PRO A 101 -4.92 0.31 -24.36
N ILE A 102 -4.87 0.93 -25.55
CA ILE A 102 -3.78 0.81 -26.52
C ILE A 102 -3.19 2.20 -26.75
N GLU A 103 -1.86 2.31 -26.66
CA GLU A 103 -1.12 3.53 -26.92
C GLU A 103 -0.89 3.72 -28.43
N LYS A 104 -1.04 4.96 -28.93
CA LYS A 104 -0.70 5.28 -30.32
C LYS A 104 0.80 5.45 -30.48
N SER A 105 1.47 4.53 -31.17
CA SER A 105 2.83 4.77 -31.67
C SER A 105 2.80 5.93 -32.67
N ALA A 106 3.59 6.98 -32.44
CA ALA A 106 3.58 8.18 -33.27
C ALA A 106 3.84 7.86 -34.75
N GLY A 107 2.96 8.33 -35.65
CA GLY A 107 3.17 8.31 -37.10
C GLY A 107 2.45 7.22 -37.90
N CYS A 108 1.73 6.27 -37.27
CA CYS A 108 0.96 5.25 -37.99
C CYS A 108 -0.43 5.05 -37.36
N ASN A 109 -1.49 5.05 -38.19
CA ASN A 109 -2.87 4.80 -37.74
C ASN A 109 -3.21 3.30 -37.63
N HIS A 110 -2.26 2.42 -37.97
CA HIS A 110 -2.46 0.97 -37.92
C HIS A 110 -2.09 0.45 -36.52
N MET A 111 -3.11 0.35 -35.67
CA MET A 111 -2.99 -0.07 -34.27
C MET A 111 -3.23 -1.58 -34.17
N TYR A 112 -2.31 -2.32 -33.56
CA TYR A 112 -2.47 -3.74 -33.25
C TYR A 112 -2.68 -3.95 -31.75
N CYS A 113 -3.53 -4.90 -31.39
CA CYS A 113 -3.81 -5.24 -30.00
C CYS A 113 -3.06 -6.54 -29.64
N GLU A 114 -2.15 -6.46 -28.67
CA GLU A 114 -1.38 -7.62 -28.17
C GLU A 114 -2.08 -8.37 -27.03
N SER A 115 -3.36 -8.07 -26.78
CA SER A 115 -4.08 -8.66 -25.65
C SER A 115 -4.16 -10.19 -25.77
N PRO A 116 -3.75 -10.95 -24.74
CA PRO A 116 -3.81 -12.41 -24.73
C PRO A 116 -5.24 -12.96 -24.67
N TYR A 117 -6.26 -12.11 -24.55
CA TYR A 117 -7.67 -12.52 -24.43
C TYR A 117 -8.36 -12.84 -25.76
N PHE A 118 -7.63 -13.01 -26.87
CA PHE A 118 -8.19 -13.61 -28.06
C PHE A 118 -8.17 -15.15 -27.96
N VAL A 119 -9.00 -15.72 -27.08
CA VAL A 119 -9.39 -17.13 -27.17
C VAL A 119 -10.70 -17.24 -27.95
N ALA A 120 -10.59 -17.09 -29.28
CA ALA A 120 -11.53 -17.73 -30.19
C ALA A 120 -10.75 -18.81 -30.94
N SER A 121 -10.93 -20.04 -30.46
CA SER A 121 -10.72 -21.31 -31.16
C SER A 121 -9.34 -21.58 -31.78
N GLY A 122 -8.51 -22.33 -31.06
CA GLY A 122 -7.54 -23.25 -31.67
C GLY A 122 -6.29 -22.64 -32.29
N VAL A 123 -5.16 -23.26 -31.95
CA VAL A 123 -3.82 -23.12 -32.55
C VAL A 123 -2.96 -22.00 -31.96
N LEU A 124 -2.18 -22.41 -30.96
CA LEU A 124 -0.90 -21.81 -30.61
C LEU A 124 -0.03 -21.72 -31.86
N ARG A 125 0.29 -20.52 -32.35
CA ARG A 125 1.47 -20.33 -33.20
C ARG A 125 2.52 -19.57 -32.41
N SER A 126 3.60 -20.29 -32.14
CA SER A 126 4.84 -19.79 -31.57
C SER A 126 5.40 -18.63 -32.39
N ARG A 127 5.79 -17.59 -31.66
CA ARG A 127 6.63 -16.46 -32.08
C ARG A 127 7.83 -16.92 -32.92
N PRO A 128 8.11 -16.37 -34.11
CA PRO A 128 9.47 -16.37 -34.63
C PRO A 128 10.24 -15.25 -33.93
N THR A 129 11.32 -15.64 -33.27
CA THR A 129 12.40 -14.78 -32.82
C THR A 129 13.16 -14.22 -34.02
N ASN A 130 13.52 -12.95 -33.98
CA ASN A 130 14.73 -12.46 -34.64
C ASN A 130 15.66 -11.96 -33.54
#